data_AF-A0A7K4J878-F1
#
_entry.id   AF-A0A7K4J878-F1
#
_cell.length_a   1.000
_cell.length_b   1.000
_cell.length_c   1.000
_cell.angle_alpha   90.00
_cell.angle_beta   90.00
_cell.angle_gamma   90.00
#
_symmetry.space_group_name_H-M   'P 1'
#
loop_
_entity.id
_entity.type
_entity.pdbx_description
1 polymer ?
#
loop_
_entity_poly.entity_id
_entity_poly.type
_entity_poly.pdbx_seq_one_letter_code
_entity_poly.pdbx_strand_id
1 'polypeptide(L)'
;SLVEEEDPHMKVSLGSSDMGVSAHLQSKTGTTRFFTSNTHSSVVLQGFDQLRVEGLLCDVTLVPGDGDEVFPVHRAMMASASDYFKAMFTG
;
A
#
# COMPACT_ATOMS: atom_id res chain seq x y z
N SER A 1 -16.96 8.47 -37.70
CA SER A 1 -16.95 9.24 -36.45
C SER A 1 -16.25 8.41 -35.41
N LEU A 2 -15.15 8.94 -34.89
CA LEU A 2 -14.38 8.40 -33.79
C LEU A 2 -15.24 8.42 -32.52
N VAL A 3 -15.29 7.32 -31.79
CA VAL A 3 -15.41 7.35 -30.34
C VAL A 3 -14.27 6.50 -29.82
N GLU A 4 -13.27 7.20 -29.29
CA GLU A 4 -12.16 6.62 -28.55
C GLU A 4 -12.74 6.11 -27.24
N GLU A 5 -12.60 4.81 -26.97
CA GLU A 5 -12.95 4.25 -25.66
C GLU A 5 -11.77 4.53 -24.73
N GLU A 6 -11.92 5.55 -23.88
CA GLU A 6 -10.98 5.83 -22.80
C GLU A 6 -11.07 4.74 -21.74
N ASP A 7 -10.00 3.95 -21.64
CA ASP A 7 -9.71 3.09 -20.49
C ASP A 7 -9.37 3.98 -19.28
N PRO A 8 -10.16 3.94 -18.18
CA PRO A 8 -9.83 4.70 -16.98
C PRO A 8 -8.76 3.93 -16.20
N HIS A 9 -7.51 4.00 -16.67
CA HIS A 9 -6.35 3.61 -15.87
C HIS A 9 -6.40 4.40 -14.56
N MET A 10 -6.70 3.73 -13.45
CA MET A 10 -6.65 4.32 -12.11
C MET A 10 -5.21 4.76 -11.81
N LYS A 11 -4.92 6.03 -12.12
CA LYS A 11 -3.65 6.68 -11.79
C LYS A 11 -3.66 6.95 -10.29
N VAL A 12 -3.16 5.99 -9.52
CA VAL A 12 -2.83 6.18 -8.10
C VAL A 12 -1.76 7.26 -7.99
N SER A 13 -2.19 8.47 -7.68
CA SER A 13 -1.29 9.59 -7.44
C SER A 13 -0.72 9.43 -6.03
N LEU A 14 0.52 8.91 -5.95
CA LEU A 14 1.28 8.91 -4.71
C LEU A 14 1.61 10.36 -4.34
N GLY A 15 0.75 10.99 -3.54
CA GLY A 15 1.04 12.27 -2.91
C GLY A 15 2.31 12.13 -2.08
N SER A 16 3.38 12.77 -2.54
CA SER A 16 4.63 12.86 -1.79
C SER A 16 4.41 13.84 -0.63
N SER A 17 3.93 13.33 0.50
CA SER A 17 3.97 14.07 1.75
C SER A 17 5.42 14.11 2.22
N ASP A 18 6.09 15.24 1.97
CA ASP A 18 7.41 15.56 2.53
C ASP A 18 7.31 15.51 4.07
N MET A 19 7.78 14.43 4.68
CA MET A 19 7.94 14.33 6.13
C MET A 19 9.12 15.23 6.52
N GLY A 20 8.84 16.51 6.73
CA GLY A 20 9.78 17.48 7.28
C GLY A 20 10.18 17.09 8.70
N VAL A 21 11.33 16.42 8.83
CA VAL A 21 11.96 16.17 10.14
C VAL A 21 12.73 17.43 10.56
N SER A 22 12.13 18.24 11.43
CA SER A 22 12.84 19.32 12.15
C SER A 22 13.97 18.72 13.00
N ALA A 23 15.19 18.77 12.48
CA ALA A 23 16.37 18.30 13.18
C ALA A 23 16.90 19.37 14.13
N HIS A 24 16.46 19.33 15.39
CA HIS A 24 17.23 19.92 16.49
C HIS A 24 17.23 19.01 17.72
N LEU A 25 18.20 18.09 17.75
CA LEU A 25 18.79 17.61 19.01
C LEU A 25 20.22 17.15 18.71
N GLN A 26 21.21 17.96 19.12
CA GLN A 26 22.61 17.56 19.15
C GLN A 26 22.78 16.46 20.20
N SER A 27 23.06 15.24 19.75
CA SER A 27 23.58 14.16 20.60
C SER A 27 24.77 13.50 19.92
N LYS A 28 25.87 13.41 20.66
CA LYS A 28 27.21 13.01 20.25
C LYS A 28 27.26 11.49 20.05
N THR A 29 27.05 10.98 18.83
CA THR A 29 27.15 9.54 18.49
C THR A 29 27.57 9.38 17.02
N GLY A 30 28.20 8.26 16.65
CA GLY A 30 28.94 8.05 15.39
C GLY A 30 28.20 8.38 14.08
N THR A 31 28.91 8.42 12.97
CA THR A 31 28.37 8.81 11.64
C THR A 31 27.18 7.95 11.23
N THR A 32 25.97 8.42 11.51
CA THR A 32 24.72 7.83 11.02
C THR A 32 24.60 8.13 9.53
N ARG A 33 24.41 7.08 8.72
CA ARG A 33 24.11 7.21 7.28
C ARG A 33 22.63 6.97 7.05
N PHE A 34 22.01 7.82 6.24
CA PHE A 34 20.62 7.70 5.81
C PHE A 34 20.57 7.16 4.39
N PHE A 35 19.61 6.28 4.10
CA PHE A 35 19.34 5.78 2.76
C PHE A 35 17.87 6.04 2.41
N THR A 36 17.65 6.56 1.20
CA THR A 36 16.32 6.77 0.65
C THR A 36 16.28 6.18 -0.75
N SER A 37 15.13 5.67 -1.17
CA SER A 37 14.91 5.13 -2.51
C SER A 37 13.55 5.58 -3.02
N ASN A 38 13.53 6.11 -4.24
CA ASN A 38 12.31 6.55 -4.90
C ASN A 38 11.50 5.42 -5.53
N THR A 39 12.06 4.20 -5.59
CA THR A 39 11.42 3.02 -6.23
C THR A 39 11.09 1.91 -5.25
N HIS A 40 11.54 2.01 -4.00
CA HIS A 40 11.35 0.94 -3.02
C HIS A 40 9.87 0.64 -2.74
N SER A 41 9.04 1.68 -2.58
CA SER A 41 7.61 1.52 -2.31
C SER A 41 6.87 0.81 -3.45
N SER A 42 7.17 1.16 -4.71
CA SER A 42 6.54 0.49 -5.86
C SER A 42 6.95 -0.96 -5.98
N VAL A 43 8.23 -1.29 -5.76
CA VAL A 43 8.72 -2.68 -5.75
C VAL A 43 8.06 -3.50 -4.65
N VAL A 44 7.90 -2.93 -3.45
CA VAL A 44 7.21 -3.59 -2.34
C VAL A 44 5.74 -3.86 -2.70
N LEU A 45 5.03 -2.87 -3.23
CA LEU A 45 3.63 -3.03 -3.63
C LEU A 45 3.46 -4.08 -4.73
N GLN A 46 4.35 -4.09 -5.73
CA GLN A 46 4.36 -5.13 -6.77
C GLN A 46 4.59 -6.53 -6.18
N GLY A 47 5.48 -6.66 -5.19
CA GLY A 47 5.69 -7.92 -4.48
C GLY A 47 4.42 -8.42 -3.76
N PHE A 48 3.71 -7.54 -3.06
CA PHE A 48 2.44 -7.89 -2.41
C PHE A 48 1.35 -8.26 -3.41
N ASP A 49 1.30 -7.60 -4.56
CA ASP A 49 0.35 -7.95 -5.62
C ASP A 49 0.61 -9.36 -6.16
N GLN A 50 1.87 -9.69 -6.43
CA GLN A 50 2.25 -11.04 -6.85
C GLN A 50 1.87 -12.09 -5.79
N LEU A 51 2.15 -11.83 -4.51
CA LEU A 51 1.74 -12.71 -3.41
C LEU A 51 0.21 -12.89 -3.37
N ARG A 52 -0.55 -11.83 -3.62
CA ARG A 52 -2.02 -11.87 -3.67
C ARG A 52 -2.52 -12.74 -4.82
N VAL A 53 -1.95 -12.55 -6.03
CA VAL A 53 -2.30 -13.33 -7.23
C VAL A 53 -1.98 -14.82 -7.02
N GLU A 54 -0.89 -15.14 -6.35
CA GLU A 54 -0.50 -16.52 -6.01
C GLU A 54 -1.25 -17.09 -4.78
N GLY A 55 -2.05 -16.27 -4.10
CA GLY A 55 -2.76 -16.67 -2.86
C GLY A 55 -1.84 -16.92 -1.67
N LEU A 56 -0.62 -16.38 -1.70
CA LEU A 56 0.39 -16.58 -0.66
C LEU A 56 0.22 -15.54 0.44
N LEU A 57 0.24 -16.03 1.69
CA LEU A 57 0.13 -15.21 2.91
C LEU A 57 -1.17 -14.41 3.02
N CYS A 58 -2.15 -14.63 2.13
CA CYS A 58 -3.48 -14.06 2.26
C CYS A 58 -4.20 -14.75 3.44
N ASP A 59 -4.44 -13.99 4.49
CA ASP A 59 -4.94 -14.44 5.78
C ASP A 59 -6.43 -14.12 5.99
N VAL A 60 -7.03 -13.38 5.06
CA VAL A 60 -8.48 -13.12 5.02
C VAL A 60 -8.99 -13.14 3.59
N THR A 61 -10.24 -13.56 3.41
CA THR A 61 -10.96 -13.46 2.13
C THR A 61 -12.14 -12.54 2.33
N LEU A 62 -12.27 -11.52 1.49
CA LEU A 62 -13.42 -10.62 1.49
C LEU A 62 -14.46 -11.15 0.51
N VAL A 63 -15.73 -11.10 0.94
CA VAL A 63 -16.89 -11.44 0.13
C VAL A 63 -17.84 -10.24 0.21
N PRO A 64 -18.12 -9.55 -0.91
CA PRO A 64 -19.11 -8.48 -0.93
C PRO A 64 -20.49 -9.01 -0.52
N GLY A 65 -21.29 -8.18 0.15
CA GLY A 65 -22.61 -8.60 0.63
C GLY A 65 -23.64 -8.83 -0.48
N ASP A 66 -23.37 -8.33 -1.68
CA ASP A 66 -24.24 -8.33 -2.85
C ASP A 66 -23.73 -9.22 -4.00
N GLY A 67 -22.72 -10.07 -3.74
CA GLY A 67 -22.17 -10.98 -4.74
C GLY A 67 -21.48 -12.20 -4.15
N ASP A 68 -21.06 -13.10 -5.04
CA ASP A 68 -20.38 -14.35 -4.69
C ASP A 68 -18.87 -14.30 -4.97
N GLU A 69 -18.36 -13.14 -5.41
CA GLU A 69 -16.92 -12.97 -5.69
C GLU A 69 -16.10 -12.98 -4.41
N VAL A 70 -14.95 -13.67 -4.46
CA VAL A 70 -14.05 -13.83 -3.32
C VAL A 70 -12.73 -13.13 -3.59
N PHE A 71 -12.28 -12.34 -2.63
CA PHE A 71 -11.04 -11.57 -2.74
C PHE A 71 -10.08 -11.97 -1.62
N PRO A 72 -9.11 -12.88 -1.88
CA PRO A 72 -8.04 -13.13 -0.92
C PRO A 72 -7.18 -11.87 -0.78
N VAL A 73 -6.94 -11.45 0.45
CA VAL A 73 -6.16 -10.23 0.74
C VAL A 73 -5.26 -10.43 1.97
N HIS A 74 -4.28 -9.56 2.11
CA HIS A 74 -3.44 -9.48 3.31
C HIS A 74 -4.03 -8.44 4.28
N ARG A 75 -4.43 -8.86 5.48
CA ARG A 75 -5.00 -7.95 6.50
C ARG A 75 -4.10 -6.75 6.78
N ALA A 76 -2.80 -6.99 6.90
CA ALA A 76 -1.82 -5.94 7.17
C ALA A 76 -1.77 -4.88 6.06
N MET A 77 -1.85 -5.31 4.79
CA MET A 77 -1.89 -4.39 3.65
C MET A 77 -3.17 -3.55 3.67
N MET A 78 -4.33 -4.20 3.83
CA MET A 78 -5.63 -3.52 3.89
C MET A 78 -5.72 -2.52 5.06
N ALA A 79 -5.24 -2.91 6.23
CA ALA A 79 -5.19 -2.06 7.42
C ALA A 79 -4.23 -0.87 7.24
N SER A 80 -3.12 -1.04 6.52
CA SER A 80 -2.21 0.06 6.23
C SER A 80 -2.83 1.12 5.30
N ALA A 81 -3.69 0.69 4.38
CA ALA A 81 -4.26 1.53 3.33
C ALA A 81 -5.65 2.11 3.68
N SER A 82 -6.34 1.59 4.69
CA SER A 82 -7.71 2.00 5.04
C SER A 82 -7.95 1.91 6.54
N ASP A 83 -8.41 3.02 7.14
CA ASP A 83 -8.77 3.07 8.56
C ASP A 83 -9.96 2.17 8.89
N TYR A 84 -10.87 1.93 7.93
CA TYR A 84 -11.97 0.98 8.11
C TYR A 84 -11.44 -0.44 8.33
N PHE A 85 -10.55 -0.90 7.45
CA PHE A 85 -9.95 -2.22 7.58
C PHE A 85 -8.99 -2.31 8.77
N LYS A 86 -8.31 -1.21 9.11
CA LYS A 86 -7.50 -1.12 10.33
C LYS A 86 -8.35 -1.38 11.56
N ALA A 87 -9.43 -0.61 11.74
CA ALA A 87 -10.35 -0.78 12.86
C ALA A 87 -11.01 -2.17 12.87
N MET A 88 -11.39 -2.69 11.70
CA MET A 88 -11.95 -4.04 11.57
C MET A 88 -10.96 -5.14 11.98
N PHE A 89 -9.69 -5.02 11.60
CA PHE A 89 -8.71 -6.10 11.76
C PHE A 89 -7.88 -6.03 13.04
N THR A 90 -7.84 -4.89 13.73
CA THR A 90 -7.08 -4.68 14.97
C THR A 90 -7.97 -4.38 16.18
N GLY A 91 -9.29 -4.56 16.07
CA GLY A 91 -10.26 -4.35 17.14
C GLY A 91 -10.07 -5.28 18.35
#